data_AF-A0A378QKH8-F1
#
_entry.id   AF-A0A378QKH8-F1
#
_cell.length_a   1.000
_cell.length_b   1.000
_cell.length_c   1.000
_cell.angle_alpha   90.00
_cell.angle_beta   90.00
_cell.angle_gamma   90.00
#
_symmetry.space_group_name_H-M   'P 1'
#
loop_
_entity.id
_entity.type
_entity.pdbx_description
1 polymer ?
#
loop_
_entity_poly.entity_id
_entity_poly.type
_entity_poly.pdbx_seq_one_letter_code
_entity_poly.pdbx_strand_id
1 'polypeptide(L)'
;MNQYTTKINDYLENSACKILQACLLKSSYIFQRNNMTSNDIDLKVLDSQNKMLCTIDVQYSMNYAKYGDVRIDLMSAGRLIENTGREIWKLNKDIKESNEPYHYFKSLFIINKSGKYFEKQAKNMLGVFYYFYNGSFDKNIDNFKAHKADFVFFLPTRVVLQELENSAHVVIKINDKKKNGINENHHSAFICLNINEISKNYDIPIFQNKDYFSKHFPTLFQKELDIFLGNNYD
;
A
#
# COMPACT_ATOMS: atom_id res chain seq x y z
N MET A 1 8.74 -12.35 14.76
CA MET A 1 7.77 -12.29 13.64
C MET A 1 7.06 -13.64 13.60
N ASN A 2 5.73 -13.67 13.57
CA ASN A 2 4.96 -14.93 13.66
C ASN A 2 5.19 -15.76 12.39
N GLN A 3 5.58 -17.03 12.49
CA GLN A 3 5.96 -17.87 11.33
C GLN A 3 4.89 -17.91 10.22
N TYR A 4 3.62 -17.75 10.60
CA TYR A 4 2.49 -17.71 9.67
C TYR A 4 2.48 -16.48 8.76
N THR A 5 2.86 -15.31 9.28
CA THR A 5 2.85 -14.05 8.51
C THR A 5 3.90 -14.08 7.41
N THR A 6 5.11 -14.58 7.71
CA THR A 6 6.18 -14.75 6.73
C THR A 6 5.75 -15.68 5.59
N LYS A 7 5.08 -16.81 5.92
CA LYS A 7 4.58 -17.76 4.91
C LYS A 7 3.48 -17.18 4.01
N ILE A 8 2.60 -16.32 4.54
CA ILE A 8 1.54 -15.67 3.75
C ILE A 8 2.14 -14.64 2.78
N ASN A 9 3.07 -13.80 3.25
CA ASN A 9 3.75 -12.84 2.40
C ASN A 9 4.51 -13.55 1.27
N ASP A 10 5.30 -14.58 1.59
CA ASP A 10 5.99 -15.40 0.59
C ASP A 10 5.04 -15.93 -0.49
N TYR A 11 3.86 -16.41 -0.09
CA TYR A 11 2.86 -16.90 -1.04
C TYR A 11 2.29 -15.80 -1.94
N LEU A 12 1.93 -14.64 -1.37
CA LEU A 12 1.36 -13.53 -2.12
C LEU A 12 2.37 -12.94 -3.10
N GLU A 13 3.62 -12.80 -2.69
CA GLU A 13 4.72 -12.31 -3.52
C GLU A 13 4.99 -13.26 -4.69
N ASN A 14 5.11 -14.56 -4.42
CA ASN A 14 5.26 -15.58 -5.47
C ASN A 14 4.07 -15.58 -6.44
N SER A 15 2.86 -15.41 -5.92
CA SER A 15 1.64 -15.34 -6.73
C SER A 15 1.63 -14.08 -7.59
N ALA A 16 2.06 -12.94 -7.05
CA ALA A 16 2.15 -11.69 -7.78
C ALA A 16 3.17 -11.79 -8.92
N CYS A 17 4.38 -12.31 -8.67
CA CYS A 17 5.36 -12.57 -9.74
C CYS A 17 4.75 -13.40 -10.88
N LYS A 18 4.08 -14.51 -10.56
CA LYS A 18 3.47 -15.39 -11.56
C LYS A 18 2.38 -14.69 -12.36
N ILE A 19 1.49 -13.97 -11.69
CA ILE A 19 0.36 -13.27 -12.33
C ILE A 19 0.87 -12.14 -13.22
N LEU A 20 1.79 -11.32 -12.72
CA LEU A 20 2.39 -10.21 -13.47
C LEU A 20 3.16 -10.73 -14.67
N GLN A 21 4.02 -11.74 -14.49
CA GLN A 21 4.76 -12.35 -15.60
C GLN A 21 3.82 -12.93 -16.65
N ALA A 22 2.73 -13.61 -16.24
CA ALA A 22 1.74 -14.19 -17.15
C ALA A 22 0.95 -13.12 -17.93
N CYS A 23 0.62 -11.99 -17.30
CA CYS A 23 -0.15 -10.93 -17.95
C CYS A 23 0.71 -10.04 -18.85
N LEU A 24 2.01 -9.95 -18.55
CA LEU A 24 2.97 -9.16 -19.29
C LEU A 24 3.92 -10.03 -20.13
N LEU A 25 3.51 -11.26 -20.51
CA LEU A 25 4.35 -12.21 -21.25
C LEU A 25 4.93 -11.68 -22.57
N LYS A 26 4.26 -10.70 -23.20
CA LYS A 26 4.74 -10.06 -24.43
C LYS A 26 5.71 -8.90 -24.17
N SER A 27 5.88 -8.49 -22.92
CA SER A 27 6.81 -7.45 -22.53
C SER A 27 8.21 -8.03 -22.31
N SER A 28 9.23 -7.18 -22.40
CA SER A 28 10.61 -7.50 -22.05
C SER A 28 10.87 -7.49 -20.53
N TYR A 29 9.83 -7.36 -19.71
CA TYR A 29 9.95 -7.23 -18.26
C TYR A 29 10.07 -8.58 -17.57
N ILE A 30 10.95 -8.62 -16.57
CA ILE A 30 11.17 -9.78 -15.70
C ILE A 30 10.73 -9.39 -14.29
N PHE A 31 9.82 -10.17 -13.71
CA PHE A 31 9.32 -9.96 -12.35
C PHE A 31 9.97 -10.95 -11.39
N GLN A 32 10.61 -10.44 -10.33
CA GLN A 32 11.32 -11.27 -9.35
C GLN A 32 10.99 -10.82 -7.93
N ARG A 33 11.01 -11.77 -6.99
CA ARG A 33 11.00 -11.43 -5.57
C ARG A 33 12.26 -10.68 -5.19
N ASN A 34 12.10 -9.67 -4.35
CA ASN A 34 13.19 -8.89 -3.81
C ASN A 34 13.55 -9.45 -2.43
N ASN A 35 14.28 -10.56 -2.41
CA ASN A 35 14.67 -11.28 -1.18
C ASN A 35 15.79 -10.59 -0.38
N MET A 36 15.87 -9.26 -0.42
CA MET A 36 16.71 -8.52 0.51
C MET A 36 15.93 -8.37 1.83
N THR A 37 16.60 -8.04 2.92
CA THR A 37 16.12 -8.02 4.33
C THR A 37 14.64 -7.63 4.58
N SER A 38 14.11 -7.93 5.77
CA SER A 38 12.68 -7.85 6.15
C SER A 38 11.95 -6.50 6.02
N ASN A 39 12.56 -5.47 5.45
CA ASN A 39 11.98 -4.14 5.18
C ASN A 39 12.05 -3.73 3.69
N ASP A 40 12.59 -4.58 2.83
CA ASP A 40 12.67 -4.31 1.39
C ASP A 40 11.29 -4.46 0.73
N ILE A 41 11.06 -3.74 -0.37
CA ILE A 41 9.83 -3.81 -1.16
C ILE A 41 9.80 -5.14 -1.89
N ASP A 42 8.65 -5.80 -1.91
CA ASP A 42 8.59 -7.24 -2.13
C ASP A 42 9.01 -7.71 -3.53
N LEU A 43 8.77 -6.92 -4.59
CA LEU A 43 9.09 -7.29 -5.96
C LEU A 43 10.02 -6.30 -6.66
N LYS A 44 10.85 -6.83 -7.56
CA LYS A 44 11.65 -6.08 -8.54
C LYS A 44 11.10 -6.30 -9.94
N VAL A 45 11.06 -5.22 -10.71
CA VAL A 45 10.81 -5.24 -12.16
C VAL A 45 12.12 -4.93 -12.85
N LEU A 46 12.58 -5.87 -13.67
CA LEU A 46 13.80 -5.74 -14.44
C LEU A 46 13.49 -5.64 -15.94
N ASP A 47 14.36 -5.00 -16.69
CA ASP A 47 14.35 -5.09 -18.16
C ASP A 47 14.97 -6.40 -18.67
N SER A 48 15.00 -6.58 -19.99
CA SER A 48 15.59 -7.76 -20.64
C SER A 48 17.10 -7.93 -20.42
N GLN A 49 17.78 -6.90 -19.89
CA GLN A 49 19.20 -6.93 -19.54
C GLN A 49 19.41 -7.15 -18.03
N ASN A 50 18.35 -7.48 -17.29
CA ASN A 50 18.34 -7.62 -15.82
C ASN A 50 18.66 -6.33 -15.05
N LYS A 51 18.51 -5.16 -15.67
CA LYS A 51 18.62 -3.88 -14.94
C LYS A 51 17.30 -3.58 -14.24
N MET A 52 17.37 -3.21 -12.97
CA MET A 52 16.20 -2.83 -12.19
C MET A 52 15.60 -1.52 -12.69
N LEU A 53 14.33 -1.56 -13.09
CA LEU A 53 13.54 -0.41 -13.51
C LEU A 53 12.81 0.22 -12.31
N CYS A 54 12.09 -0.62 -11.55
CA CYS A 54 11.32 -0.20 -10.39
C CYS A 54 11.05 -1.39 -9.45
N THR A 55 10.39 -1.11 -8.33
CA THR A 55 9.89 -2.10 -7.38
C THR A 55 8.36 -2.00 -7.21
N ILE A 56 7.75 -3.09 -6.76
CA ILE A 56 6.31 -3.17 -6.46
C ILE A 56 6.13 -3.82 -5.11
N ASP A 57 5.37 -3.20 -4.20
CA ASP A 57 5.00 -3.82 -2.93
C ASP A 57 3.79 -4.73 -3.14
N VAL A 58 3.67 -5.79 -2.36
CA VAL A 58 2.54 -6.73 -2.41
C VAL A 58 1.84 -6.74 -1.08
N GLN A 59 0.58 -6.37 -1.08
CA GLN A 59 -0.22 -6.28 0.14
C GLN A 59 -1.55 -7.01 -0.03
N TYR A 60 -2.21 -7.26 1.09
CA TYR A 60 -3.54 -7.82 1.09
C TYR A 60 -4.44 -7.11 2.11
N SER A 61 -5.72 -7.00 1.78
CA SER A 61 -6.75 -6.42 2.64
C SER A 61 -7.84 -7.46 2.91
N MET A 62 -8.27 -7.55 4.17
CA MET A 62 -9.30 -8.49 4.62
C MET A 62 -10.44 -7.82 5.40
N ASN A 63 -10.37 -6.51 5.64
CA ASN A 63 -11.36 -5.83 6.46
C ASN A 63 -11.56 -4.38 6.04
N TYR A 64 -12.26 -4.22 4.91
CA TYR A 64 -12.74 -2.95 4.38
C TYR A 64 -13.46 -2.11 5.43
N ALA A 65 -14.35 -2.75 6.20
CA ALA A 65 -15.24 -2.06 7.12
C ALA A 65 -14.51 -1.40 8.31
N LYS A 66 -13.39 -1.98 8.78
CA LYS A 66 -12.71 -1.47 9.98
C LYS A 66 -11.67 -0.38 9.68
N TYR A 67 -10.95 -0.49 8.56
CA TYR A 67 -9.77 0.35 8.30
C TYR A 67 -9.84 1.17 7.01
N GLY A 68 -10.94 1.07 6.26
CA GLY A 68 -10.99 1.50 4.86
C GLY A 68 -10.47 0.40 3.94
N ASP A 69 -10.70 0.54 2.64
CA ASP A 69 -10.36 -0.48 1.66
C ASP A 69 -8.84 -0.72 1.64
N VAL A 70 -8.07 0.38 1.63
CA VAL A 70 -6.60 0.39 1.68
C VAL A 70 -6.10 1.27 2.81
N ARG A 71 -5.06 0.79 3.50
CA ARG A 71 -4.32 1.51 4.53
C ARG A 71 -2.93 1.89 4.02
N ILE A 72 -2.60 3.17 4.04
CA ILE A 72 -1.27 3.68 3.74
C ILE A 72 -0.63 4.21 5.02
N ASP A 73 0.45 3.58 5.49
CA ASP A 73 1.14 4.04 6.68
C ASP A 73 1.83 5.38 6.43
N LEU A 74 1.52 6.37 7.25
CA LEU A 74 2.21 7.66 7.32
C LEU A 74 3.39 7.60 8.29
N MET A 75 3.14 6.98 9.44
CA MET A 75 4.06 6.93 10.58
C MET A 75 3.97 5.55 11.23
N SER A 76 5.07 4.80 11.19
CA SER A 76 5.20 3.50 11.85
C SER A 76 5.49 3.64 13.34
N ALA A 77 6.22 4.70 13.72
CA ALA A 77 6.50 5.08 15.10
C ALA A 77 6.71 6.60 15.21
N GLY A 78 6.06 7.23 16.18
CA GLY A 78 6.33 8.61 16.54
C GLY A 78 5.73 9.00 17.88
N ARG A 79 5.94 10.26 18.26
CA ARG A 79 5.45 10.84 19.52
C ARG A 79 4.88 12.22 19.27
N LEU A 80 3.95 12.64 20.13
CA LEU A 80 3.45 14.01 20.09
C LEU A 80 4.60 15.00 20.35
N ILE A 81 4.61 16.14 19.64
CA ILE A 81 5.57 17.22 19.87
C ILE A 81 5.38 17.79 21.28
N GLU A 82 4.12 18.02 21.67
CA GLU A 82 3.74 18.48 23.01
C GLU A 82 2.84 17.45 23.68
N ASN A 83 3.03 17.26 24.99
CA ASN A 83 2.11 16.45 25.78
C ASN A 83 0.83 17.23 26.02
N THR A 84 -0.11 17.13 25.09
CA THR A 84 -1.38 17.87 25.14
C THR A 84 -2.36 17.33 26.18
N GLY A 85 -2.08 16.17 26.80
CA GLY A 85 -3.04 15.45 27.65
C GLY A 85 -4.31 14.99 26.91
N ARG A 86 -4.42 15.22 25.59
CA ARG A 86 -5.58 14.86 24.78
C ARG A 86 -5.58 13.37 24.48
N GLU A 87 -6.76 12.78 24.55
CA GLU A 87 -6.97 11.40 24.14
C GLU A 87 -6.91 11.27 22.60
N ILE A 88 -6.43 10.12 22.12
CA ILE A 88 -6.21 9.87 20.69
C ILE A 88 -7.48 10.01 19.85
N TRP A 89 -8.66 9.67 20.39
CA TRP A 89 -9.92 9.86 19.67
C TRP A 89 -10.24 11.34 19.44
N LYS A 90 -9.85 12.25 20.36
CA LYS A 90 -9.98 13.69 20.17
C LYS A 90 -9.03 14.17 19.08
N LEU A 91 -7.78 13.71 19.10
CA LEU A 91 -6.80 14.05 18.05
C LEU A 91 -7.26 13.59 16.66
N ASN A 92 -7.82 12.38 16.54
CA ASN A 92 -8.41 11.90 15.29
C ASN A 92 -9.58 12.77 14.82
N LYS A 93 -10.41 13.25 15.75
CA LYS A 93 -11.50 14.18 15.44
C LYS A 93 -10.96 15.52 14.94
N ASP A 94 -10.03 16.12 15.68
CA ASP A 94 -9.41 17.41 15.33
C ASP A 94 -8.73 17.36 13.94
N ILE A 95 -8.04 16.25 13.63
CA ILE A 95 -7.43 16.06 12.31
C ILE A 95 -8.48 15.96 11.20
N LYS A 96 -9.55 15.19 11.43
CA LYS A 96 -10.63 15.03 10.45
C LYS A 96 -11.38 16.35 10.19
N GLU A 97 -11.52 17.19 11.21
CA GLU A 97 -12.23 18.48 11.13
C GLU A 97 -11.34 19.63 10.64
N SER A 98 -10.04 19.39 10.46
CA SER A 98 -9.12 20.37 9.89
C SER A 98 -9.36 20.57 8.40
N ASN A 99 -9.19 21.80 7.91
CA ASN A 99 -9.19 22.10 6.47
C ASN A 99 -7.99 21.46 5.75
N GLU A 100 -6.90 21.20 6.50
CA GLU A 100 -5.66 20.61 5.98
C GLU A 100 -5.21 19.43 6.87
N PRO A 101 -5.95 18.29 6.86
CA PRO A 101 -5.73 17.16 7.77
C PRO A 101 -4.28 16.67 7.81
N TYR A 102 -3.63 16.57 6.65
CA TYR A 102 -2.24 16.08 6.56
C TYR A 102 -1.22 17.06 7.14
N HIS A 103 -1.38 18.36 6.88
CA HIS A 103 -0.52 19.39 7.49
C HIS A 103 -0.73 19.49 9.00
N TYR A 104 -1.99 19.42 9.44
CA TYR A 104 -2.32 19.42 10.86
C TYR A 104 -1.71 18.20 11.56
N PHE A 105 -1.88 16.99 11.01
CA PHE A 105 -1.20 15.78 11.51
C PHE A 105 0.32 15.97 11.64
N LYS A 106 1.01 16.50 10.62
CA LYS A 106 2.46 16.73 10.66
C LYS A 106 2.88 17.72 11.75
N SER A 107 2.03 18.71 12.06
CA SER A 107 2.27 19.68 13.14
C SER A 107 2.14 19.10 14.55
N LEU A 108 1.53 17.93 14.70
CA LEU A 108 1.29 17.30 16.01
C LEU A 108 2.38 16.29 16.41
N PHE A 109 3.09 15.70 15.44
CA PHE A 109 3.95 14.54 15.68
C PHE A 109 5.40 14.76 15.26
N ILE A 110 6.32 14.29 16.10
CA ILE A 110 7.67 13.94 15.70
C ILE A 110 7.64 12.51 15.17
N ILE A 111 7.89 12.36 13.86
CA ILE A 111 7.96 11.06 13.19
C ILE A 111 9.36 10.47 13.40
N ASN A 112 9.45 9.38 14.18
CA ASN A 112 10.70 8.66 14.40
C ASN A 112 10.94 7.59 13.33
N LYS A 113 9.87 6.96 12.84
CA LYS A 113 9.89 6.01 11.73
C LYS A 113 8.68 6.28 10.83
N SER A 114 8.95 6.67 9.59
CA SER A 114 7.92 6.90 8.57
C SER A 114 7.26 5.59 8.14
N GLY A 115 6.15 5.67 7.42
CA GLY A 115 5.60 4.52 6.71
C GLY A 115 6.37 4.23 5.42
N LYS A 116 6.20 3.00 4.89
CA LYS A 116 7.02 2.44 3.79
C LYS A 116 7.10 3.36 2.57
N TYR A 117 5.98 3.96 2.14
CA TYR A 117 5.90 4.90 1.00
C TYR A 117 6.82 6.12 1.12
N PHE A 118 7.23 6.49 2.33
CA PHE A 118 8.05 7.66 2.63
C PHE A 118 9.49 7.29 3.01
N GLU A 119 9.83 6.00 3.02
CA GLU A 119 11.20 5.53 3.27
C GLU A 119 12.06 5.62 2.01
N LYS A 120 13.38 5.75 2.17
CA LYS A 120 14.32 5.95 1.04
C LYS A 120 14.23 4.81 0.01
N GLN A 121 14.02 3.56 0.44
CA GLN A 121 13.90 2.44 -0.49
C GLN A 121 12.62 2.49 -1.34
N ALA A 122 11.58 3.22 -0.92
CA ALA A 122 10.36 3.39 -1.69
C ALA A 122 10.44 4.46 -2.79
N LYS A 123 11.56 5.17 -2.91
CA LYS A 123 11.81 6.06 -4.07
C LYS A 123 11.73 5.33 -5.40
N ASN A 124 12.06 4.04 -5.42
CA ASN A 124 12.01 3.22 -6.63
C ASN A 124 10.68 2.46 -6.79
N MET A 125 9.69 2.71 -5.94
CA MET A 125 8.43 1.97 -5.91
C MET A 125 7.44 2.53 -6.92
N LEU A 126 7.09 1.74 -7.92
CA LEU A 126 6.07 2.11 -8.91
C LEU A 126 4.66 2.19 -8.27
N GLY A 127 4.37 1.25 -7.38
CA GLY A 127 3.09 1.18 -6.69
C GLY A 127 2.96 -0.08 -5.85
N VAL A 128 1.74 -0.35 -5.41
CA VAL A 128 1.41 -1.49 -4.57
C VAL A 128 0.32 -2.33 -5.21
N PHE A 129 0.57 -3.63 -5.27
CA PHE A 129 -0.35 -4.63 -5.77
C PHE A 129 -1.13 -5.23 -4.60
N TYR A 130 -2.42 -4.90 -4.53
CA TYR A 130 -3.32 -5.34 -3.47
C TYR A 130 -4.14 -6.56 -3.89
N TYR A 131 -4.11 -7.58 -3.05
CA TYR A 131 -5.09 -8.66 -3.04
C TYR A 131 -6.21 -8.37 -2.05
N PHE A 132 -7.43 -8.56 -2.49
CA PHE A 132 -8.59 -8.30 -1.66
C PHE A 132 -9.37 -9.58 -1.37
N TYR A 133 -9.59 -9.83 -0.07
CA TYR A 133 -10.33 -11.00 0.42
C TYR A 133 -11.46 -10.54 1.35
N ASN A 134 -12.69 -10.48 0.85
CA ASN A 134 -13.90 -10.15 1.58
C ASN A 134 -14.26 -11.30 2.55
N GLY A 135 -13.91 -11.20 3.83
CA GLY A 135 -14.34 -12.23 4.78
C GLY A 135 -13.80 -12.12 6.21
N SER A 136 -14.31 -13.00 7.07
CA SER A 136 -13.92 -13.19 8.47
C SER A 136 -13.27 -14.56 8.66
N PHE A 137 -12.25 -14.89 7.86
CA PHE A 137 -11.54 -16.16 7.99
C PHE A 137 -10.23 -16.00 8.79
N ASP A 138 -9.88 -17.06 9.52
CA ASP A 138 -8.68 -17.11 10.34
C ASP A 138 -7.42 -17.07 9.47
N LYS A 139 -6.49 -16.16 9.83
CA LYS A 139 -5.28 -15.89 9.06
C LYS A 139 -4.26 -17.01 9.19
N ASN A 140 -4.32 -18.01 8.30
CA ASN A 140 -3.27 -19.00 8.13
C ASN A 140 -2.99 -19.26 6.64
N ILE A 141 -1.82 -19.83 6.35
CA ILE A 141 -1.35 -20.02 4.97
C ILE A 141 -2.25 -20.95 4.14
N ASP A 142 -2.83 -21.97 4.75
CA ASP A 142 -3.64 -22.96 4.02
C ASP A 142 -4.99 -22.36 3.61
N ASN A 143 -5.59 -21.54 4.46
CA ASN A 143 -6.77 -20.74 4.15
C ASN A 143 -6.50 -19.75 2.99
N PHE A 144 -5.37 -19.04 3.01
CA PHE A 144 -4.99 -18.11 1.93
C PHE A 144 -4.79 -18.81 0.58
N LYS A 145 -4.27 -20.04 0.57
CA LYS A 145 -4.10 -20.82 -0.66
C LYS A 145 -5.44 -21.33 -1.21
N ALA A 146 -6.37 -21.68 -0.35
CA ALA A 146 -7.67 -22.22 -0.73
C ALA A 146 -8.64 -21.13 -1.23
N HIS A 147 -8.56 -19.92 -0.65
CA HIS A 147 -9.39 -18.80 -1.06
C HIS A 147 -8.75 -17.99 -2.17
N LYS A 148 -9.44 -17.88 -3.30
CA LYS A 148 -9.08 -16.91 -4.34
C LYS A 148 -9.41 -15.49 -3.85
N ALA A 149 -8.56 -14.52 -4.17
CA ALA A 149 -8.90 -13.11 -3.95
C ALA A 149 -10.15 -12.74 -4.76
N ASP A 150 -11.06 -11.98 -4.15
CA ASP A 150 -12.29 -11.50 -4.80
C ASP A 150 -11.96 -10.56 -5.95
N PHE A 151 -10.95 -9.72 -5.77
CA PHE A 151 -10.38 -8.89 -6.81
C PHE A 151 -8.96 -8.47 -6.47
N VAL A 152 -8.28 -7.85 -7.43
CA VAL A 152 -6.99 -7.21 -7.23
C VAL A 152 -7.02 -5.75 -7.66
N PHE A 153 -6.13 -4.95 -7.11
CA PHE A 153 -6.00 -3.53 -7.43
C PHE A 153 -4.53 -3.15 -7.46
N PHE A 154 -4.14 -2.33 -8.42
CA PHE A 154 -2.80 -1.76 -8.46
C PHE A 154 -2.90 -0.28 -8.13
N LEU A 155 -2.29 0.13 -7.02
CA LEU A 155 -2.28 1.52 -6.55
C LEU A 155 -0.92 2.15 -6.85
N PRO A 156 -0.79 3.02 -7.86
CA PRO A 156 0.46 3.69 -8.18
C PRO A 156 0.90 4.62 -7.05
N THR A 157 2.21 4.70 -6.80
CA THR A 157 2.77 5.60 -5.78
C THR A 157 2.40 7.05 -6.05
N ARG A 158 2.39 7.48 -7.32
CA ARG A 158 2.00 8.85 -7.70
C ARG A 158 0.59 9.22 -7.24
N VAL A 159 -0.34 8.26 -7.23
CA VAL A 159 -1.73 8.50 -6.85
C VAL A 159 -1.83 8.69 -5.34
N VAL A 160 -1.08 7.89 -4.56
CA VAL A 160 -0.98 8.09 -3.11
C VAL A 160 -0.42 9.48 -2.78
N LEU A 161 0.61 9.92 -3.49
CA LEU A 161 1.19 11.26 -3.31
C LEU A 161 0.21 12.38 -3.71
N GLN A 162 -0.54 12.21 -4.81
CA GLN A 162 -1.55 13.18 -5.23
C GLN A 162 -2.71 13.27 -4.23
N GLU A 163 -3.18 12.14 -3.69
CA GLU A 163 -4.20 12.13 -2.63
C GLU A 163 -3.72 12.85 -1.38
N LEU A 164 -2.44 12.70 -1.01
CA LEU A 164 -1.82 13.40 0.11
C LEU A 164 -1.72 14.91 -0.10
N GLU A 165 -1.41 15.34 -1.32
CA GLU A 165 -1.37 16.75 -1.71
C GLU A 165 -2.77 17.37 -1.70
N ASN A 166 -3.79 16.61 -2.12
CA ASN A 166 -5.19 16.99 -2.06
C ASN A 166 -5.79 16.74 -0.66
N SER A 167 -5.14 17.30 0.35
CA SER A 167 -5.28 16.93 1.77
C SER A 167 -6.71 16.98 2.33
N ALA A 168 -7.58 17.82 1.74
CA ALA A 168 -8.94 18.11 2.21
C ALA A 168 -9.86 16.88 2.30
N HIS A 169 -9.57 15.79 1.59
CA HIS A 169 -10.40 14.58 1.56
C HIS A 169 -9.78 13.39 2.29
N VAL A 170 -8.56 13.54 2.82
CA VAL A 170 -7.81 12.43 3.37
C VAL A 170 -8.22 12.13 4.81
N VAL A 171 -8.63 10.89 5.06
CA VAL A 171 -8.92 10.42 6.42
C VAL A 171 -7.66 9.83 7.04
N ILE A 172 -7.06 10.60 7.96
CA ILE A 172 -5.91 10.16 8.77
C ILE A 172 -6.41 9.60 10.10
N LYS A 173 -5.92 8.40 10.46
CA LYS A 173 -6.17 7.76 11.75
C LYS A 173 -4.86 7.54 12.48
N ILE A 174 -4.79 8.04 13.71
CA ILE A 174 -3.77 7.75 14.70
C ILE A 174 -4.20 6.53 15.49
N ASN A 175 -3.25 5.63 15.72
CA ASN A 175 -3.40 4.46 16.56
C ASN A 175 -2.40 4.47 17.72
N ASP A 176 -2.90 4.16 18.91
CA ASP A 176 -2.12 4.00 20.12
C ASP A 176 -1.75 2.52 20.30
N LYS A 177 -0.48 2.19 20.08
CA LYS A 177 -0.02 0.79 20.19
C LYS A 177 -0.13 0.25 21.61
N LYS A 178 0.08 1.10 22.63
CA LYS A 178 0.00 0.71 24.05
C LYS A 178 -1.42 0.33 24.45
N LYS A 179 -2.42 1.14 24.06
CA LYS A 179 -3.84 0.82 24.31
C LYS A 179 -4.32 -0.44 23.58
N ASN A 180 -3.58 -0.89 22.56
CA ASN A 180 -3.86 -2.14 21.82
C ASN A 180 -3.01 -3.34 22.30
N GLY A 181 -2.39 -3.27 23.48
CA GLY A 181 -1.64 -4.39 24.05
C GLY A 181 -0.27 -4.64 23.41
N ILE A 182 0.28 -3.66 22.69
CA ILE A 182 1.64 -3.72 22.14
C ILE A 182 2.55 -2.93 23.08
N ASN A 183 3.67 -3.54 23.54
CA ASN A 183 4.64 -2.95 24.47
C ASN A 183 5.47 -1.78 23.88
N GLU A 184 4.97 -1.10 22.85
CA GLU A 184 5.62 0.05 22.23
C GLU A 184 4.97 1.35 22.72
N ASN A 185 5.76 2.25 23.30
CA ASN A 185 5.31 3.57 23.78
C ASN A 185 5.16 4.61 22.65
N HIS A 186 4.96 4.17 21.41
CA HIS A 186 4.90 5.03 20.24
C HIS A 186 3.53 5.00 19.58
N HIS A 187 3.14 6.12 18.98
CA HIS A 187 1.97 6.22 18.13
C HIS A 187 2.32 5.74 16.72
N SER A 188 1.30 5.27 16.01
CA SER A 188 1.36 5.05 14.56
C SER A 188 0.23 5.82 13.90
N ALA A 189 0.38 6.17 12.63
CA ALA A 189 -0.69 6.83 11.88
C ALA A 189 -0.72 6.33 10.44
N PHE A 190 -1.92 6.31 9.87
CA PHE A 190 -2.16 5.86 8.52
C PHE A 190 -3.31 6.62 7.87
N ILE A 191 -3.32 6.61 6.54
CA ILE A 191 -4.41 7.08 5.72
C ILE A 191 -5.30 5.91 5.34
N CYS A 192 -6.60 6.15 5.36
CA CYS A 192 -7.60 5.24 4.83
C CYS A 192 -7.99 5.74 3.42
N LEU A 193 -7.78 4.93 2.39
CA LEU A 193 -8.19 5.24 1.03
C LEU A 193 -9.37 4.36 0.63
N ASN A 194 -10.33 4.95 -0.09
CA ASN A 194 -11.46 4.26 -0.69
C ASN A 194 -11.12 3.92 -2.14
N ILE A 195 -11.02 2.64 -2.49
CA ILE A 195 -10.56 2.24 -3.81
C ILE A 195 -11.57 2.57 -4.91
N ASN A 196 -12.85 2.67 -4.59
CA ASN A 196 -13.87 3.05 -5.58
C ASN A 196 -13.74 4.53 -5.95
N GLU A 197 -13.47 5.37 -4.96
CA GLU A 197 -13.18 6.80 -5.19
C GLU A 197 -11.87 6.97 -5.97
N ILE A 198 -10.80 6.26 -5.57
CA ILE A 198 -9.52 6.28 -6.30
C ILE A 198 -9.70 5.79 -7.74
N SER A 199 -10.40 4.66 -7.92
CA SER A 199 -10.67 4.08 -9.23
C SER A 199 -11.37 5.09 -10.15
N LYS A 200 -12.39 5.76 -9.63
CA LYS A 200 -13.15 6.77 -10.37
C LYS A 200 -12.34 8.03 -10.66
N ASN A 201 -11.59 8.55 -9.68
CA ASN A 201 -10.89 9.83 -9.80
C ASN A 201 -9.65 9.74 -10.69
N TYR A 202 -8.98 8.58 -10.71
CA TYR A 202 -7.71 8.38 -11.42
C TYR A 202 -7.80 7.43 -12.61
N ASP A 203 -9.00 6.95 -12.95
CA ASP A 203 -9.25 5.96 -14.00
C ASP A 203 -8.38 4.70 -13.83
N ILE A 204 -8.36 4.17 -12.60
CA ILE A 204 -7.64 2.93 -12.26
C ILE A 204 -8.63 1.78 -12.13
N PRO A 205 -8.53 0.72 -12.96
CA PRO A 205 -9.46 -0.40 -12.89
C PRO A 205 -9.39 -1.19 -11.58
N ILE A 206 -10.55 -1.60 -11.07
CA ILE A 206 -10.67 -2.66 -10.06
C ILE A 206 -10.79 -4.00 -10.79
N PHE A 207 -9.81 -4.88 -10.61
CA PHE A 207 -9.71 -6.10 -11.41
C PHE A 207 -10.45 -7.26 -10.77
N GLN A 208 -11.73 -7.41 -11.13
CA GLN A 208 -12.65 -8.39 -10.54
C GLN A 208 -12.39 -9.84 -10.95
N ASN A 209 -11.68 -10.06 -12.06
CA ASN A 209 -11.37 -11.41 -12.54
C ASN A 209 -10.10 -11.42 -13.40
N LYS A 210 -9.64 -12.63 -13.71
CA LYS A 210 -8.40 -12.86 -14.45
C LYS A 210 -8.44 -12.31 -15.87
N ASP A 211 -9.55 -12.48 -16.58
CA ASP A 211 -9.66 -12.05 -17.98
C ASP A 211 -9.62 -10.53 -18.09
N TYR A 212 -10.34 -9.84 -17.22
CA TYR A 212 -10.32 -8.39 -17.12
C TYR A 212 -8.93 -7.88 -16.70
N PHE A 213 -8.28 -8.55 -15.72
CA PHE A 213 -6.90 -8.26 -15.35
C PHE A 213 -5.93 -8.39 -16.54
N SER A 214 -5.91 -9.54 -17.21
CA SER A 214 -5.01 -9.81 -18.35
C SER A 214 -5.26 -8.87 -19.53
N LYS A 215 -6.49 -8.41 -19.74
CA LYS A 215 -6.84 -7.47 -20.82
C LYS A 215 -6.41 -6.03 -20.53
N HIS A 216 -6.58 -5.56 -19.30
CA HIS A 216 -6.47 -4.12 -18.98
C HIS A 216 -5.21 -3.75 -18.20
N PHE A 217 -4.68 -4.67 -17.39
CA PHE A 217 -3.49 -4.41 -16.58
C PHE A 217 -2.24 -4.07 -17.42
N PRO A 218 -1.96 -4.70 -18.57
CA PRO A 218 -0.77 -4.36 -19.36
C PRO A 218 -0.70 -2.89 -19.77
N THR A 219 -1.82 -2.33 -20.21
CA THR A 219 -1.91 -0.91 -20.60
C THR A 219 -1.74 0.02 -19.40
N LEU A 220 -2.40 -0.28 -18.28
CA LEU A 220 -2.21 0.49 -17.04
C LEU A 220 -0.75 0.45 -16.60
N PHE A 221 -0.16 -0.75 -16.52
CA PHE A 221 1.20 -0.94 -16.04
C PHE A 221 2.20 -0.16 -16.90
N GLN A 222 2.08 -0.23 -18.22
CA GLN A 222 2.95 0.50 -19.14
C GLN A 222 2.80 2.02 -18.94
N LYS A 223 1.57 2.54 -18.90
CA LYS A 223 1.29 3.95 -18.63
C LYS A 223 1.97 4.43 -17.34
N GLU A 224 1.79 3.68 -16.25
CA GLU A 224 2.37 4.05 -14.96
C GLU A 224 3.89 3.95 -14.96
N LEU A 225 4.46 2.94 -15.62
CA LEU A 225 5.90 2.76 -15.72
C LEU A 225 6.56 3.89 -16.51
N ASP A 226 5.96 4.33 -17.61
CA ASP A 226 6.49 5.44 -18.41
C ASP A 226 6.45 6.76 -17.65
N ILE A 227 5.33 7.07 -16.98
CA ILE A 227 5.25 8.24 -16.08
C ILE A 227 6.35 8.16 -15.02
N PHE A 228 6.54 6.99 -14.41
CA PHE A 228 7.54 6.79 -13.37
C PHE A 228 8.97 6.96 -13.87
N LEU A 229 9.27 6.50 -15.10
CA LEU A 229 10.58 6.65 -15.73
C LEU A 229 10.80 8.04 -16.36
N GLY A 230 9.78 8.91 -16.35
CA GLY A 230 9.83 10.23 -16.97
C GLY A 230 9.70 10.21 -18.50
N ASN A 231 9.20 9.10 -19.06
CA ASN A 231 8.82 9.01 -20.46
C ASN A 231 7.42 9.63 -20.60
N ASN A 232 7.31 10.83 -21.16
CA ASN A 232 6.01 11.45 -21.42
C ASN A 232 5.32 10.76 -22.59
N TYR A 233 4.04 10.40 -22.41
CA TYR A 233 3.12 10.15 -23.52
C TYR A 233 2.64 11.51 -24.03
N ASP A 234 3.08 11.90 -25.23
CA ASP A 234 2.46 12.98 -26.02
C ASP A 234 1.09 12.54 -26.56
#